data_AF-A0A7S3ZHX0-F1
#
_entry.id   AF-A0A7S3ZHX0-F1
#
_cell.length_a   1.000
_cell.length_b   1.000
_cell.length_c   1.000
_cell.angle_alpha   90.00
_cell.angle_beta   90.00
_cell.angle_gamma   90.00
#
_symmetry.space_group_name_H-M   'P 1'
#
loop_
_entity.id
_entity.type
_entity.pdbx_description
1 polymer ?
#
loop_
_entity_poly.entity_id
_entity_poly.type
_entity_poly.pdbx_seq_one_letter_code
_entity_poly.pdbx_strand_id
1 'polypeptide(L)'
;MSDTQAAQVTEQFELDMAMMLFNSATLPRRIDGIQHINHMVERTHQREALLKHAMDSDDYDNVGAEWMNYEYLSNWLLNNKIVHRLYGEQSHVQLASRGDEILKFLASRGLLTKVHLDLLWNHTKGKHEADVSSIYSTIVRMSSHLKEDQVEYLFKQLQTIPYKKIGALELKLVHELTRYPDYKTSTTAVNTLGVAYLWNIAQDENGVETGVVLQAVEKLILLMQKPRSKALRKLYLKACMTNLKMGKSVLQSLRIARGILGIMTARQSKEVTHAVIDEMEAQQNILESSLKELKTYCDLSCKAVKESKELDAANVDIGAEVLVGKYCHEMQLKCRLKFLAYILTNSSLKLEKPDVLLVWECIVKNAPSPRIRDQCLDWIKALDANLAFTPKALIVLFESIASSLDLKRLTMPGLMCFCDYFLRVNNAKGLVDVDQKDHEAFLVQTTKPLEGVTRLWDICLRAEDENVFTKACKFLIDLHQNLTPSLLMQVAYVREGFVATCMGSIKTAAYALGLNRWKPDSAPEPREPVSLTPTSFRTTGSPATTLNFELAVGKMLSKAEAEAHCNAILRCLRLLDHFR
;
A
#
# COMPACT_ATOMS: atom_id res chain seq x y z
N MET A 1 -2.84 -73.07 2.60
CA MET A 1 -3.37 -71.79 2.07
C MET A 1 -2.28 -71.21 1.20
N SER A 2 -2.60 -70.72 0.00
CA SER A 2 -1.64 -69.88 -0.73
C SER A 2 -1.43 -68.58 0.04
N ASP A 3 -0.26 -67.94 -0.09
CA ASP A 3 0.04 -66.69 0.62
C ASP A 3 -1.02 -65.61 0.34
N THR A 4 -1.61 -65.59 -0.87
CA THR A 4 -2.71 -64.70 -1.25
C THR A 4 -4.01 -64.98 -0.50
N GLN A 5 -4.32 -66.26 -0.19
CA GLN A 5 -5.49 -66.63 0.61
C GLN A 5 -5.29 -66.26 2.09
N ALA A 6 -4.07 -66.39 2.60
CA ALA A 6 -3.73 -65.95 3.96
C ALA A 6 -3.86 -64.44 4.12
N ALA A 7 -3.38 -63.69 3.12
CA ALA A 7 -3.54 -62.25 3.07
C ALA A 7 -5.01 -61.83 3.01
N GLN A 8 -5.81 -62.46 2.14
CA GLN A 8 -7.24 -62.18 2.04
C GLN A 8 -7.97 -62.32 3.38
N VAL A 9 -7.76 -63.43 4.09
CA VAL A 9 -8.42 -63.69 5.38
C VAL A 9 -7.96 -62.67 6.43
N THR A 10 -6.67 -62.35 6.47
CA THR A 10 -6.10 -61.40 7.43
C THR A 10 -6.65 -60.00 7.22
N GLU A 11 -6.65 -59.51 5.98
CA GLU A 11 -7.09 -58.15 5.67
C GLU A 11 -8.61 -57.98 5.77
N GLN A 12 -9.39 -59.03 5.47
CA GLN A 12 -10.84 -59.02 5.75
C GLN A 12 -11.12 -58.96 7.26
N PHE A 13 -10.39 -59.75 8.05
CA PHE A 13 -10.50 -59.70 9.51
C PHE A 13 -10.13 -58.33 10.08
N GLU A 14 -9.09 -57.67 9.55
CA GLU A 14 -8.72 -56.30 9.91
C GLU A 14 -9.87 -55.31 9.65
N LEU A 15 -10.52 -55.38 8.48
CA LEU A 15 -11.68 -54.54 8.16
C LEU A 15 -12.87 -54.79 9.10
N ASP A 16 -13.17 -56.06 9.39
CA ASP A 16 -14.28 -56.44 10.27
C ASP A 16 -14.03 -55.97 11.72
N MET A 17 -12.79 -56.13 12.20
CA MET A 17 -12.37 -55.61 13.49
C MET A 17 -12.48 -54.08 13.54
N ALA A 18 -12.00 -53.38 12.51
CA ALA A 18 -12.08 -51.93 12.42
C ALA A 18 -13.55 -51.45 12.44
N MET A 19 -14.45 -52.15 11.74
CA MET A 19 -15.89 -51.86 11.79
C MET A 19 -16.54 -52.14 13.13
N MET A 20 -16.14 -53.22 13.81
CA MET A 20 -16.61 -53.54 15.14
C MET A 20 -16.24 -52.43 16.13
N LEU A 21 -15.00 -51.94 16.07
CA LEU A 21 -14.52 -50.81 16.88
C LEU A 21 -15.27 -49.52 16.51
N PHE A 22 -15.46 -49.25 15.22
CA PHE A 22 -16.16 -48.06 14.73
C PHE A 22 -17.64 -48.00 15.12
N ASN A 23 -18.29 -49.16 15.28
CA ASN A 23 -19.68 -49.29 15.74
C ASN A 23 -19.84 -49.34 17.27
N SER A 24 -18.74 -49.24 18.02
CA SER A 24 -18.78 -49.27 19.47
C SER A 24 -19.56 -48.09 20.07
N ALA A 25 -20.17 -48.29 21.24
CA ALA A 25 -20.90 -47.24 21.95
C ALA A 25 -19.98 -46.12 22.48
N THR A 26 -18.69 -46.41 22.72
CA THR A 26 -17.75 -45.46 23.32
C THR A 26 -16.93 -44.73 22.26
N LEU A 27 -16.86 -43.40 22.35
CA LEU A 27 -16.10 -42.56 21.41
C LEU A 27 -14.63 -42.98 21.22
N PRO A 28 -13.84 -43.34 22.25
CA PRO A 28 -12.46 -43.79 22.07
C PRO A 28 -12.34 -45.00 21.13
N ARG A 29 -13.14 -46.04 21.34
CA ARG A 29 -13.15 -47.22 20.46
C ARG A 29 -13.57 -46.88 19.03
N ARG A 30 -14.51 -45.93 18.86
CA ARG A 30 -14.88 -45.45 17.53
C ARG A 30 -13.72 -44.72 16.84
N ILE A 31 -12.91 -43.99 17.61
CA ILE A 31 -11.69 -43.33 17.13
C ILE A 31 -10.64 -44.38 16.73
N ASP A 32 -10.44 -45.42 17.53
CA ASP A 32 -9.50 -46.50 17.18
C ASP A 32 -9.95 -47.19 15.88
N GLY A 33 -11.25 -47.49 15.75
CA GLY A 33 -11.82 -48.06 14.53
C GLY A 33 -11.55 -47.23 13.28
N ILE A 34 -11.74 -45.90 13.34
CA ILE A 34 -11.46 -45.03 12.18
C ILE A 34 -9.97 -44.92 11.88
N GLN A 35 -9.10 -44.96 12.89
CA GLN A 35 -7.66 -44.98 12.70
C GLN A 35 -7.20 -46.26 11.99
N HIS A 36 -7.76 -47.41 12.33
CA HIS A 36 -7.51 -48.65 11.61
C HIS A 36 -7.96 -48.55 10.15
N ILE A 37 -9.14 -47.99 9.87
CA ILE A 37 -9.61 -47.78 8.49
C ILE A 37 -8.64 -46.86 7.73
N ASN A 38 -8.19 -45.75 8.33
CA ASN A 38 -7.22 -44.85 7.70
C ASN A 38 -5.90 -45.54 7.40
N HIS A 39 -5.39 -46.37 8.33
CA HIS A 39 -4.17 -47.14 8.10
C HIS A 39 -4.30 -48.09 6.90
N MET A 40 -5.46 -48.74 6.74
CA MET A 40 -5.73 -49.60 5.59
C MET A 40 -5.83 -48.80 4.28
N VAL A 41 -6.42 -47.60 4.31
CA VAL A 41 -6.48 -46.68 3.16
C VAL A 41 -5.07 -46.25 2.75
N GLU A 42 -4.24 -45.83 3.71
CA GLU A 42 -2.85 -45.43 3.48
C GLU A 42 -2.01 -46.58 2.91
N ARG A 43 -2.10 -47.79 3.52
CA ARG A 43 -1.41 -48.99 3.04
C ARG A 43 -1.80 -49.32 1.60
N THR A 44 -3.10 -49.30 1.29
CA THR A 44 -3.62 -49.55 -0.06
C THR A 44 -3.13 -48.51 -1.06
N HIS A 45 -3.11 -47.22 -0.66
CA HIS A 45 -2.63 -46.15 -1.53
C HIS A 45 -1.12 -46.23 -1.80
N GLN A 46 -0.31 -46.49 -0.77
CA GLN A 46 1.15 -46.66 -0.91
C GLN A 46 1.48 -47.85 -1.82
N ARG A 47 0.75 -48.95 -1.68
CA ARG A 47 0.88 -50.13 -2.53
C ARG A 47 0.63 -49.84 -4.01
N GLU A 48 -0.43 -49.12 -4.36
CA GLU A 48 -0.69 -48.76 -5.76
C GLU A 48 0.39 -47.84 -6.35
N ALA A 49 0.97 -46.96 -5.53
CA ALA A 49 2.10 -46.14 -5.97
C ALA A 49 3.33 -47.02 -6.26
N LEU A 50 3.62 -47.99 -5.38
CA LEU A 50 4.70 -48.96 -5.56
C LEU A 50 4.48 -49.85 -6.78
N LEU A 51 3.27 -50.37 -7.00
CA LEU A 51 2.94 -51.18 -8.18
C LEU A 51 3.12 -50.41 -9.49
N LYS A 52 2.74 -49.12 -9.52
CA LYS A 52 2.98 -48.26 -10.69
C LYS A 52 4.47 -48.02 -10.97
N HIS A 53 5.29 -47.95 -9.92
CA HIS A 53 6.75 -47.80 -10.06
C HIS A 53 7.45 -49.13 -10.39
N ALA A 54 6.98 -50.25 -9.84
CA ALA A 54 7.51 -51.58 -10.12
C ALA A 54 7.20 -52.06 -11.54
N MET A 55 6.15 -51.55 -12.20
CA MET A 55 5.92 -51.81 -13.63
C MET A 55 7.01 -51.22 -14.55
N ASP A 56 7.85 -50.31 -14.04
CA ASP A 56 8.99 -49.70 -14.76
C ASP A 56 10.36 -50.33 -14.39
N SER A 57 10.41 -51.37 -13.53
CA SER A 57 11.66 -52.02 -13.06
C SER A 57 11.50 -53.54 -12.89
N ASP A 58 12.56 -54.34 -13.10
CA ASP A 58 12.54 -55.82 -12.97
C ASP A 58 12.41 -56.36 -11.51
N ASP A 59 11.97 -55.54 -10.54
CA ASP A 59 11.93 -55.84 -9.09
C ASP A 59 10.53 -56.31 -8.62
N TYR A 60 9.85 -57.13 -9.42
CA TYR A 60 8.45 -57.55 -9.19
C TYR A 60 8.30 -58.56 -8.03
N ASP A 61 9.39 -59.27 -7.69
CA ASP A 61 9.38 -60.37 -6.71
C ASP A 61 9.37 -59.91 -5.24
N ASN A 62 9.49 -58.60 -4.97
CA ASN A 62 9.55 -58.06 -3.61
C ASN A 62 8.23 -57.41 -3.12
N VAL A 63 7.15 -57.50 -3.91
CA VAL A 63 5.82 -57.05 -3.50
C VAL A 63 5.12 -58.20 -2.78
N GLY A 64 5.08 -58.14 -1.45
CA GLY A 64 4.49 -59.17 -0.59
C GLY A 64 3.08 -59.59 -1.03
N ALA A 65 2.70 -60.83 -0.70
CA ALA A 65 1.37 -61.37 -0.99
C ALA A 65 0.31 -60.62 -0.17
N GLU A 66 -0.33 -59.61 -0.76
CA GLU A 66 -1.42 -58.83 -0.16
C GLU A 66 -2.65 -58.86 -1.10
N TRP A 67 -3.86 -58.97 -0.57
CA TRP A 67 -5.08 -59.20 -1.37
C TRP A 67 -5.88 -57.92 -1.64
N MET A 68 -5.90 -56.98 -0.70
CA MET A 68 -6.73 -55.79 -0.74
C MET A 68 -6.29 -54.85 -1.86
N ASN A 69 -7.23 -54.57 -2.76
CA ASN A 69 -7.02 -53.63 -3.86
C ASN A 69 -7.94 -52.41 -3.72
N TYR A 70 -7.64 -51.42 -4.54
CA TYR A 70 -8.37 -50.15 -4.58
C TYR A 70 -9.88 -50.33 -4.79
N GLU A 71 -10.29 -51.20 -5.73
CA GLU A 71 -11.70 -51.41 -6.06
C GLU A 71 -12.47 -52.03 -4.89
N TYR A 72 -11.89 -53.04 -4.25
CA TYR A 72 -12.49 -53.71 -3.10
C TYR A 72 -12.64 -52.74 -1.93
N LEU A 73 -11.58 -52.02 -1.55
CA LEU A 73 -11.63 -51.09 -0.42
C LEU A 73 -12.60 -49.95 -0.68
N SER A 74 -12.64 -49.41 -1.90
CA SER A 74 -13.59 -48.36 -2.28
C SER A 74 -15.04 -48.82 -2.17
N ASN A 75 -15.35 -50.00 -2.71
CA ASN A 75 -16.69 -50.58 -2.62
C ASN A 75 -17.06 -50.87 -1.17
N TRP A 76 -16.11 -51.35 -0.37
CA TRP A 76 -16.31 -51.60 1.05
C TRP A 76 -16.63 -50.30 1.82
N LEU A 77 -15.89 -49.22 1.58
CA LEU A 77 -16.13 -47.90 2.20
C LEU A 77 -17.52 -47.35 1.84
N LEU A 78 -17.93 -47.49 0.57
CA LEU A 78 -19.23 -47.04 0.08
C LEU A 78 -20.39 -47.88 0.62
N ASN A 79 -20.27 -49.21 0.57
CA ASN A 79 -21.29 -50.15 1.05
C ASN A 79 -21.54 -50.00 2.56
N ASN A 80 -20.48 -49.78 3.33
CA ASN A 80 -20.58 -49.53 4.77
C ASN A 80 -21.04 -48.10 5.10
N LYS A 81 -21.20 -47.23 4.09
CA LYS A 81 -21.62 -45.82 4.21
C LYS A 81 -20.73 -45.05 5.20
N ILE A 82 -19.41 -45.28 5.17
CA ILE A 82 -18.47 -44.70 6.15
C ILE A 82 -18.57 -43.18 6.17
N VAL A 83 -18.63 -42.52 5.00
CA VAL A 83 -18.78 -41.06 4.90
C VAL A 83 -20.06 -40.56 5.58
N HIS A 84 -21.18 -41.28 5.43
CA HIS A 84 -22.44 -40.91 6.10
C HIS A 84 -22.34 -41.05 7.61
N ARG A 85 -21.62 -42.06 8.10
CA ARG A 85 -21.41 -42.26 9.54
C ARG A 85 -20.45 -41.23 10.15
N LEU A 86 -19.49 -40.74 9.36
CA LEU A 86 -18.52 -39.72 9.80
C LEU A 86 -19.08 -38.30 9.78
N TYR A 87 -20.01 -37.98 8.88
CA TYR A 87 -20.49 -36.60 8.69
C TYR A 87 -22.01 -36.44 8.80
N GLY A 88 -22.74 -37.49 9.17
CA GLY A 88 -24.18 -37.43 9.41
C GLY A 88 -24.58 -36.57 10.62
N GLU A 89 -25.88 -36.36 10.79
CA GLU A 89 -26.46 -35.41 11.76
C GLU A 89 -26.05 -35.66 13.23
N GLN A 90 -25.83 -36.92 13.60
CA GLN A 90 -25.41 -37.31 14.96
C GLN A 90 -23.91 -37.60 15.08
N SER A 91 -23.10 -37.24 14.07
CA SER A 91 -21.66 -37.49 14.14
C SER A 91 -20.95 -36.54 15.10
N HIS A 92 -19.98 -37.11 15.83
CA HIS A 92 -19.12 -36.37 16.75
C HIS A 92 -17.96 -35.72 15.99
N VAL A 93 -17.63 -34.47 16.31
CA VAL A 93 -16.59 -33.67 15.62
C VAL A 93 -15.25 -34.41 15.53
N GLN A 94 -14.83 -35.09 16.60
CA GLN A 94 -13.57 -35.84 16.62
C GLN A 94 -13.52 -37.02 15.62
N LEU A 95 -14.67 -37.53 15.17
CA LEU A 95 -14.71 -38.54 14.12
C LEU A 95 -14.61 -37.87 12.74
N ALA A 96 -15.34 -36.77 12.55
CA ALA A 96 -15.28 -35.97 11.33
C ALA A 96 -13.86 -35.43 11.04
N SER A 97 -13.10 -35.05 12.08
CA SER A 97 -11.72 -34.56 11.92
C SER A 97 -10.71 -35.61 11.46
N ARG A 98 -11.10 -36.89 11.39
CA ARG A 98 -10.24 -38.03 11.02
C ARG A 98 -10.67 -38.70 9.71
N GLY A 99 -11.63 -38.11 8.99
CA GLY A 99 -12.12 -38.64 7.73
C GLY A 99 -11.43 -38.08 6.48
N ASP A 100 -10.35 -37.32 6.64
CA ASP A 100 -9.64 -36.64 5.55
C ASP A 100 -8.97 -37.61 4.57
N GLU A 101 -8.25 -38.61 5.06
CA GLU A 101 -7.60 -39.61 4.21
C GLU A 101 -8.62 -40.47 3.44
N ILE A 102 -9.70 -40.90 4.09
CA ILE A 102 -10.81 -41.62 3.43
C ILE A 102 -11.45 -40.76 2.33
N LEU A 103 -11.72 -39.49 2.59
CA LEU A 103 -12.34 -38.61 1.59
C LEU A 103 -11.40 -38.32 0.44
N LYS A 104 -10.11 -38.10 0.71
CA LYS A 104 -9.09 -37.89 -0.31
C LYS A 104 -8.95 -39.12 -1.21
N PHE A 105 -8.93 -40.32 -0.61
CA PHE A 105 -8.91 -41.60 -1.33
C PHE A 105 -10.11 -41.74 -2.27
N LEU A 106 -11.34 -41.51 -1.78
CA LEU A 106 -12.55 -41.56 -2.62
C LEU A 106 -12.60 -40.43 -3.67
N ALA A 107 -12.12 -39.24 -3.33
CA ALA A 107 -12.07 -38.09 -4.23
C ALA A 107 -11.12 -38.34 -5.40
N SER A 108 -9.93 -38.90 -5.14
CA SER A 108 -8.87 -39.17 -6.13
C SER A 108 -9.34 -39.99 -7.35
N ARG A 109 -10.50 -40.61 -7.23
CA ARG A 109 -11.07 -41.57 -8.18
C ARG A 109 -12.48 -41.20 -8.61
N GLY A 110 -12.95 -40.02 -8.21
CA GLY A 110 -14.25 -39.48 -8.60
C GLY A 110 -15.45 -40.27 -8.07
N LEU A 111 -15.28 -41.00 -6.95
CA LEU A 111 -16.34 -41.76 -6.29
C LEU A 111 -17.19 -40.92 -5.32
N LEU A 112 -16.72 -39.70 -5.00
CA LEU A 112 -17.54 -38.76 -4.24
C LEU A 112 -18.74 -38.29 -5.08
N THR A 113 -19.89 -38.16 -4.44
CA THR A 113 -21.13 -37.68 -5.06
C THR A 113 -21.56 -36.38 -4.40
N LYS A 114 -22.56 -35.69 -4.96
CA LYS A 114 -23.14 -34.48 -4.36
C LYS A 114 -23.70 -34.75 -2.96
N VAL A 115 -24.26 -35.94 -2.73
CA VAL A 115 -24.73 -36.39 -1.40
C VAL A 115 -23.60 -36.38 -0.38
N HIS A 116 -22.40 -36.83 -0.76
CA HIS A 116 -21.23 -36.80 0.13
C HIS A 116 -20.80 -35.36 0.45
N LEU A 117 -20.86 -34.46 -0.53
CA LEU A 117 -20.57 -33.03 -0.31
C LEU A 117 -21.63 -32.36 0.58
N ASP A 118 -22.90 -32.74 0.44
CA ASP A 118 -23.98 -32.25 1.30
C ASP A 118 -23.80 -32.64 2.75
N LEU A 119 -23.33 -33.87 3.01
CA LEU A 119 -23.00 -34.30 4.37
C LEU A 119 -21.92 -33.40 4.98
N LEU A 120 -20.83 -33.15 4.25
CA LEU A 120 -19.76 -32.26 4.71
C LEU A 120 -20.30 -30.85 4.95
N TRP A 121 -21.03 -30.30 3.98
CA TRP A 121 -21.54 -28.93 4.06
C TRP A 121 -22.55 -28.76 5.19
N ASN A 122 -23.51 -29.69 5.34
CA ASN A 122 -24.49 -29.66 6.41
C ASN A 122 -23.84 -29.84 7.79
N HIS A 123 -22.73 -30.57 7.88
CA HIS A 123 -21.95 -30.69 9.12
C HIS A 123 -21.34 -29.36 9.59
N THR A 124 -21.27 -28.33 8.73
CA THR A 124 -20.82 -26.98 9.14
C THR A 124 -21.94 -26.13 9.73
N LYS A 125 -23.21 -26.46 9.50
CA LYS A 125 -24.34 -25.63 9.91
C LYS A 125 -24.56 -25.69 11.42
N GLY A 126 -24.55 -24.53 12.08
CA GLY A 126 -24.84 -24.40 13.51
C GLY A 126 -23.76 -24.96 14.43
N LYS A 127 -22.55 -25.23 13.92
CA LYS A 127 -21.39 -25.67 14.70
C LYS A 127 -20.47 -24.49 15.07
N HIS A 128 -19.53 -24.74 15.97
CA HIS A 128 -18.53 -23.75 16.35
C HIS A 128 -17.51 -23.52 15.21
N GLU A 129 -16.92 -22.34 15.17
CA GLU A 129 -15.97 -21.92 14.13
C GLU A 129 -14.81 -22.92 13.93
N ALA A 130 -14.32 -23.53 15.02
CA ALA A 130 -13.27 -24.55 14.97
C ALA A 130 -13.71 -25.80 14.17
N ASP A 131 -14.96 -26.23 14.33
CA ASP A 131 -15.53 -27.39 13.63
C ASP A 131 -15.70 -27.06 12.14
N VAL A 132 -16.23 -25.87 11.84
CA VAL A 132 -16.37 -25.37 10.46
C VAL A 132 -15.00 -25.30 9.77
N SER A 133 -14.00 -24.76 10.45
CA SER A 133 -12.62 -24.69 9.97
C SER A 133 -12.05 -26.08 9.67
N SER A 134 -12.30 -27.07 10.54
CA SER A 134 -11.87 -28.45 10.30
C SER A 134 -12.47 -29.00 9.02
N ILE A 135 -13.78 -28.86 8.81
CA ILE A 135 -14.46 -29.34 7.62
C ILE A 135 -13.99 -28.61 6.37
N TYR A 136 -13.87 -27.28 6.40
CA TYR A 136 -13.35 -26.50 5.28
C TYR A 136 -11.92 -26.90 4.94
N SER A 137 -11.07 -27.17 5.93
CA SER A 137 -9.73 -27.68 5.71
C SER A 137 -9.74 -29.05 5.04
N THR A 138 -10.67 -29.94 5.41
CA THR A 138 -10.86 -31.24 4.73
C THR A 138 -11.29 -31.04 3.28
N ILE A 139 -12.26 -30.17 3.00
CA ILE A 139 -12.70 -29.83 1.64
C ILE A 139 -11.52 -29.30 0.81
N VAL A 140 -10.69 -28.42 1.38
CA VAL A 140 -9.50 -27.90 0.71
C VAL A 140 -8.50 -29.03 0.40
N ARG A 141 -8.22 -29.94 1.35
CA ARG A 141 -7.28 -31.05 1.12
C ARG A 141 -7.71 -32.00 0.00
N MET A 142 -9.02 -32.24 -0.17
CA MET A 142 -9.53 -33.10 -1.25
C MET A 142 -9.78 -32.34 -2.55
N SER A 143 -9.67 -31.00 -2.55
CA SER A 143 -10.10 -30.16 -3.67
C SER A 143 -9.32 -30.39 -4.97
N SER A 144 -8.06 -30.85 -4.93
CA SER A 144 -7.30 -31.31 -6.12
C SER A 144 -7.99 -32.41 -6.91
N HIS A 145 -8.82 -33.19 -6.24
CA HIS A 145 -9.38 -34.42 -6.78
C HIS A 145 -10.87 -34.28 -7.12
N LEU A 146 -11.48 -33.13 -6.84
CA LEU A 146 -12.88 -32.88 -7.14
C LEU A 146 -13.08 -32.57 -8.63
N LYS A 147 -14.20 -33.05 -9.17
CA LYS A 147 -14.64 -32.70 -10.53
C LYS A 147 -15.15 -31.27 -10.60
N GLU A 148 -15.20 -30.70 -11.79
CA GLU A 148 -15.67 -29.33 -12.01
C GLU A 148 -17.09 -29.10 -11.48
N ASP A 149 -18.02 -30.01 -11.79
CA ASP A 149 -19.42 -29.95 -11.34
C ASP A 149 -19.57 -30.00 -9.81
N GLN A 150 -18.62 -30.63 -9.12
CA GLN A 150 -18.56 -30.70 -7.66
C GLN A 150 -18.04 -29.38 -7.07
N VAL A 151 -17.02 -28.77 -7.68
CA VAL A 151 -16.52 -27.47 -7.24
C VAL A 151 -17.57 -26.38 -7.48
N GLU A 152 -18.24 -26.40 -8.63
CA GLU A 152 -19.39 -25.51 -8.90
C GLU A 152 -20.51 -25.69 -7.88
N TYR A 153 -20.78 -26.93 -7.48
CA TYR A 153 -21.75 -27.21 -6.43
C TYR A 153 -21.35 -26.59 -5.08
N LEU A 154 -20.08 -26.70 -4.68
CA LEU A 154 -19.57 -26.05 -3.47
C LEU A 154 -19.67 -24.52 -3.55
N PHE A 155 -19.46 -23.92 -4.73
CA PHE A 155 -19.71 -22.49 -4.92
C PHE A 155 -21.18 -22.10 -4.79
N LYS A 156 -22.11 -22.92 -5.28
CA LYS A 156 -23.56 -22.72 -5.06
C LYS A 156 -23.89 -22.78 -3.57
N GLN A 157 -23.29 -23.70 -2.84
CA GLN A 157 -23.45 -23.81 -1.39
C GLN A 157 -22.87 -22.57 -0.67
N LEU A 158 -21.69 -22.09 -1.06
CA LEU A 158 -21.11 -20.83 -0.57
C LEU A 158 -22.00 -19.62 -0.84
N GLN A 159 -22.69 -19.57 -1.98
CA GLN A 159 -23.64 -18.49 -2.31
C GLN A 159 -24.89 -18.49 -1.44
N THR A 160 -25.20 -19.58 -0.74
CA THR A 160 -26.30 -19.60 0.25
C THR A 160 -25.96 -18.85 1.54
N ILE A 161 -24.68 -18.58 1.80
CA ILE A 161 -24.23 -17.83 2.97
C ILE A 161 -24.50 -16.34 2.73
N PRO A 162 -25.27 -15.65 3.60
CA PRO A 162 -25.46 -14.21 3.48
C PRO A 162 -24.12 -13.47 3.57
N TYR A 163 -23.90 -12.49 2.70
CA TYR A 163 -22.63 -11.73 2.64
C TYR A 163 -22.19 -11.19 4.01
N LYS A 164 -23.12 -10.71 4.84
CA LYS A 164 -22.83 -10.20 6.21
C LYS A 164 -22.25 -11.24 7.17
N LYS A 165 -22.38 -12.54 6.88
CA LYS A 165 -21.84 -13.64 7.69
C LYS A 165 -20.53 -14.20 7.14
N ILE A 166 -20.04 -13.70 6.01
CA ILE A 166 -18.79 -14.15 5.41
C ILE A 166 -17.63 -13.64 6.24
N GLY A 167 -16.75 -14.55 6.67
CA GLY A 167 -15.54 -14.27 7.41
C GLY A 167 -14.29 -14.78 6.72
N ALA A 168 -13.20 -14.90 7.50
CA ALA A 168 -11.90 -15.33 6.99
C ALA A 168 -11.88 -16.79 6.51
N LEU A 169 -12.70 -17.66 7.12
CA LEU A 169 -12.78 -19.08 6.77
C LEU A 169 -13.37 -19.28 5.37
N GLU A 170 -14.49 -18.63 5.06
CA GLU A 170 -15.13 -18.70 3.75
C GLU A 170 -14.22 -18.12 2.67
N LEU A 171 -13.53 -17.01 2.96
CA LEU A 171 -12.53 -16.44 2.04
C LEU A 171 -11.36 -17.39 1.77
N LYS A 172 -10.89 -18.09 2.79
CA LYS A 172 -9.85 -19.12 2.63
C LYS A 172 -10.36 -20.26 1.75
N LEU A 173 -11.57 -20.75 2.02
CA LEU A 173 -12.18 -21.82 1.23
C LEU A 173 -12.36 -21.41 -0.24
N VAL A 174 -12.96 -20.26 -0.50
CA VAL A 174 -13.12 -19.69 -1.86
C VAL A 174 -11.77 -19.59 -2.57
N HIS A 175 -10.77 -19.01 -1.90
CA HIS A 175 -9.46 -18.84 -2.51
C HIS A 175 -8.82 -20.18 -2.85
N GLU A 176 -8.83 -21.16 -1.96
CA GLU A 176 -8.21 -22.47 -2.19
C GLU A 176 -8.96 -23.28 -3.26
N LEU A 177 -10.30 -23.31 -3.22
CA LEU A 177 -11.12 -23.91 -4.28
C LEU A 177 -10.88 -23.27 -5.65
N THR A 178 -10.58 -21.97 -5.68
CA THR A 178 -10.25 -21.28 -6.93
C THR A 178 -8.80 -21.49 -7.34
N ARG A 179 -7.87 -21.60 -6.38
CA ARG A 179 -6.41 -21.64 -6.59
C ARG A 179 -5.91 -22.99 -7.09
N TYR A 180 -6.56 -24.08 -6.69
CA TYR A 180 -6.00 -25.42 -6.81
C TYR A 180 -5.55 -25.80 -8.25
N PRO A 181 -4.36 -26.43 -8.42
CA PRO A 181 -3.81 -26.83 -9.71
C PRO A 181 -3.97 -28.34 -10.00
N ASP A 182 -3.62 -28.77 -11.23
CA ASP A 182 -3.41 -30.16 -11.68
C ASP A 182 -4.54 -30.98 -12.32
N TYR A 183 -5.44 -30.33 -13.04
CA TYR A 183 -6.02 -30.98 -14.22
C TYR A 183 -5.77 -30.15 -15.46
N LYS A 184 -5.32 -30.83 -16.52
CA LYS A 184 -5.27 -30.35 -17.92
C LYS A 184 -6.63 -29.85 -18.45
N THR A 185 -7.68 -29.82 -17.62
CA THR A 185 -9.08 -29.56 -17.94
C THR A 185 -9.80 -28.63 -16.95
N SER A 186 -9.15 -28.00 -15.96
CA SER A 186 -9.86 -26.94 -15.20
C SER A 186 -10.22 -25.80 -16.16
N THR A 187 -11.51 -25.66 -16.44
CA THR A 187 -12.02 -24.64 -17.35
C THR A 187 -11.87 -23.23 -16.77
N THR A 188 -11.99 -22.25 -17.65
CA THR A 188 -12.18 -20.84 -17.31
C THR A 188 -13.38 -20.62 -16.36
N ALA A 189 -14.33 -21.56 -16.26
CA ALA A 189 -15.57 -21.40 -15.50
C ALA A 189 -15.35 -21.30 -13.98
N VAL A 190 -14.69 -22.29 -13.35
CA VAL A 190 -14.41 -22.28 -11.89
C VAL A 190 -13.58 -21.09 -11.48
N ASN A 191 -12.57 -20.73 -12.28
CA ASN A 191 -11.77 -19.52 -12.04
C ASN A 191 -12.66 -18.27 -12.07
N THR A 192 -13.57 -18.19 -13.04
CA THR A 192 -14.50 -17.07 -13.18
C THR A 192 -15.45 -17.00 -11.98
N LEU A 193 -16.00 -18.13 -11.52
CA LEU A 193 -16.89 -18.20 -10.36
C LEU A 193 -16.19 -17.71 -9.09
N GLY A 194 -14.99 -18.22 -8.79
CA GLY A 194 -14.25 -17.84 -7.60
C GLY A 194 -13.85 -16.37 -7.59
N VAL A 195 -13.37 -15.86 -8.73
CA VAL A 195 -13.05 -14.44 -8.89
C VAL A 195 -14.30 -13.57 -8.78
N ALA A 196 -15.42 -13.96 -9.40
CA ALA A 196 -16.68 -13.24 -9.31
C ALA A 196 -17.24 -13.20 -7.89
N TYR A 197 -17.11 -14.29 -7.15
CA TYR A 197 -17.53 -14.35 -5.75
C TYR A 197 -16.71 -13.39 -4.87
N LEU A 198 -15.38 -13.40 -5.00
CA LEU A 198 -14.52 -12.44 -4.28
C LEU A 198 -14.77 -11.00 -4.71
N TRP A 199 -15.08 -10.76 -5.99
CA TRP A 199 -15.44 -9.44 -6.49
C TRP A 199 -16.72 -8.92 -5.83
N ASN A 200 -17.74 -9.78 -5.72
CA ASN A 200 -19.00 -9.42 -5.06
C ASN A 200 -18.79 -9.14 -3.57
N ILE A 201 -17.98 -9.95 -2.88
CA ILE A 201 -17.60 -9.68 -1.49
C ILE A 201 -16.94 -8.30 -1.36
N ALA A 202 -16.11 -7.92 -2.33
CA ALA A 202 -15.43 -6.63 -2.30
C ALA A 202 -16.33 -5.41 -2.54
N GLN A 203 -17.60 -5.61 -2.95
CA GLN A 203 -18.52 -4.50 -3.19
C GLN A 203 -19.17 -4.00 -1.89
N ASP A 204 -19.16 -2.67 -1.69
CA ASP A 204 -19.67 -2.05 -0.48
C ASP A 204 -21.17 -2.32 -0.25
N GLU A 205 -21.96 -2.47 -1.31
CA GLU A 205 -23.41 -2.72 -1.25
C GLU A 205 -23.77 -4.07 -0.61
N ASN A 206 -22.86 -5.03 -0.60
CA ASN A 206 -23.09 -6.36 0.00
C ASN A 206 -22.89 -6.38 1.53
N GLY A 207 -22.42 -5.28 2.13
CA GLY A 207 -22.42 -5.10 3.58
C GLY A 207 -21.46 -6.02 4.35
N VAL A 208 -20.45 -6.58 3.69
CA VAL A 208 -19.38 -7.36 4.34
C VAL A 208 -18.50 -6.45 5.20
N GLU A 209 -17.98 -6.98 6.30
CA GLU A 209 -17.07 -6.27 7.20
C GLU A 209 -15.81 -5.78 6.46
N THR A 210 -15.36 -4.56 6.75
CA THR A 210 -14.25 -3.91 6.03
C THR A 210 -12.95 -4.71 6.08
N GLY A 211 -12.61 -5.32 7.21
CA GLY A 211 -11.43 -6.18 7.35
C GLY A 211 -11.47 -7.39 6.41
N VAL A 212 -12.64 -8.04 6.32
CA VAL A 212 -12.89 -9.18 5.42
C VAL A 212 -12.85 -8.74 3.95
N VAL A 213 -13.44 -7.59 3.62
CA VAL A 213 -13.37 -7.00 2.27
C VAL A 213 -11.92 -6.80 1.80
N LEU A 214 -11.06 -6.26 2.67
CA LEU A 214 -9.65 -6.03 2.30
C LEU A 214 -8.90 -7.36 2.05
N GLN A 215 -9.17 -8.40 2.84
CA GLN A 215 -8.63 -9.74 2.59
C GLN A 215 -9.16 -10.35 1.28
N ALA A 216 -10.43 -10.13 0.95
CA ALA A 216 -11.03 -10.59 -0.31
C ALA A 216 -10.36 -9.92 -1.52
N VAL A 217 -10.11 -8.61 -1.45
CA VAL A 217 -9.36 -7.86 -2.48
C VAL A 217 -7.96 -8.45 -2.69
N GLU A 218 -7.24 -8.75 -1.62
CA GLU A 218 -5.90 -9.35 -1.70
C GLU A 218 -5.93 -10.74 -2.35
N LYS A 219 -6.85 -11.59 -1.91
CA LYS A 219 -7.05 -12.94 -2.50
C LYS A 219 -7.47 -12.88 -3.97
N LEU A 220 -8.29 -11.91 -4.35
CA LEU A 220 -8.69 -11.68 -5.74
C LEU A 220 -7.47 -11.32 -6.60
N ILE A 221 -6.64 -10.37 -6.14
CA ILE A 221 -5.41 -9.97 -6.85
C ILE A 221 -4.45 -11.16 -7.00
N LEU A 222 -4.30 -12.01 -5.97
CA LEU A 222 -3.48 -13.22 -6.04
C LEU A 222 -3.98 -14.20 -7.13
N LEU A 223 -5.30 -14.36 -7.27
CA LEU A 223 -5.87 -15.20 -8.33
C LEU A 223 -5.69 -14.59 -9.73
N MET A 224 -5.62 -13.26 -9.83
CA MET A 224 -5.34 -12.56 -11.10
C MET A 224 -3.92 -12.79 -11.62
N GLN A 225 -2.96 -13.16 -10.76
CA GLN A 225 -1.58 -13.47 -11.15
C GLN A 225 -1.50 -14.72 -12.03
N LYS A 226 -2.46 -15.65 -11.91
CA LYS A 226 -2.45 -16.93 -12.63
C LYS A 226 -2.67 -16.73 -14.15
N PRO A 227 -2.02 -17.52 -15.02
CA PRO A 227 -2.12 -17.38 -16.48
C PRO A 227 -3.56 -17.45 -17.02
N ARG A 228 -4.37 -18.38 -16.50
CA ARG A 228 -5.80 -18.54 -16.83
C ARG A 228 -6.67 -17.30 -16.57
N SER A 229 -6.23 -16.41 -15.68
CA SER A 229 -6.96 -15.18 -15.35
C SER A 229 -6.67 -14.05 -16.35
N LYS A 230 -5.83 -14.27 -17.38
CA LYS A 230 -5.46 -13.24 -18.37
C LYS A 230 -6.67 -12.55 -19.00
N ALA A 231 -7.71 -13.32 -19.38
CA ALA A 231 -8.95 -12.77 -19.93
C ALA A 231 -9.74 -11.94 -18.90
N LEU A 232 -9.72 -12.34 -17.63
CA LEU A 232 -10.42 -11.66 -16.54
C LEU A 232 -9.77 -10.32 -16.17
N ARG A 233 -8.45 -10.17 -16.36
CA ARG A 233 -7.73 -8.92 -16.03
C ARG A 233 -8.37 -7.69 -16.70
N LYS A 234 -8.54 -7.73 -18.03
CA LYS A 234 -9.16 -6.62 -18.78
C LYS A 234 -10.63 -6.40 -18.37
N LEU A 235 -11.39 -7.47 -18.15
CA LEU A 235 -12.78 -7.41 -17.70
C LEU A 235 -12.92 -6.66 -16.36
N TYR A 236 -12.14 -7.06 -15.35
CA TYR A 236 -12.22 -6.47 -14.01
C TYR A 236 -11.57 -5.08 -13.92
N LEU A 237 -10.58 -4.78 -14.76
CA LEU A 237 -10.08 -3.41 -14.92
C LEU A 237 -11.19 -2.48 -15.41
N LYS A 238 -11.95 -2.90 -16.43
CA LYS A 238 -13.13 -2.14 -16.91
C LYS A 238 -14.18 -2.01 -15.81
N ALA A 239 -14.47 -3.08 -15.08
CA ALA A 239 -15.42 -3.03 -13.95
C ALA A 239 -14.97 -2.06 -12.84
N CYS A 240 -13.67 -2.03 -12.52
CA CYS A 240 -13.11 -1.06 -11.56
C CYS A 240 -13.32 0.38 -12.04
N MET A 241 -13.15 0.66 -13.34
CA MET A 241 -13.37 1.99 -13.89
C MET A 241 -14.85 2.38 -13.90
N THR A 242 -15.76 1.44 -14.15
CA THR A 242 -17.20 1.66 -14.00
C THR A 242 -17.55 2.04 -12.56
N ASN A 243 -17.03 1.29 -11.59
CA ASN A 243 -17.19 1.58 -10.16
C ASN A 243 -16.67 2.97 -9.79
N LEU A 244 -15.50 3.35 -10.30
CA LEU A 244 -14.91 4.68 -10.09
C LEU A 244 -15.82 5.79 -10.63
N LYS A 245 -16.33 5.65 -11.86
CA LYS A 245 -17.24 6.61 -12.50
C LYS A 245 -18.59 6.74 -11.76
N MET A 246 -19.04 5.66 -11.11
CA MET A 246 -20.27 5.63 -10.32
C MET A 246 -20.07 6.03 -8.85
N GLY A 247 -18.82 6.24 -8.39
CA GLY A 247 -18.51 6.50 -6.98
C GLY A 247 -18.83 5.32 -6.05
N LYS A 248 -18.81 4.08 -6.57
CA LYS A 248 -19.12 2.85 -5.81
C LYS A 248 -17.86 2.03 -5.54
N SER A 249 -17.70 1.52 -4.31
CA SER A 249 -16.59 0.62 -3.94
C SER A 249 -15.22 1.13 -4.42
N VAL A 250 -14.99 2.44 -4.33
CA VAL A 250 -13.88 3.11 -5.02
C VAL A 250 -12.53 2.61 -4.50
N LEU A 251 -12.37 2.56 -3.17
CA LEU A 251 -11.10 2.13 -2.55
C LEU A 251 -10.72 0.73 -3.00
N GLN A 252 -11.66 -0.20 -2.98
CA GLN A 252 -11.46 -1.58 -3.40
C GLN A 252 -11.13 -1.64 -4.89
N SER A 253 -11.88 -0.91 -5.72
CA SER A 253 -11.70 -0.86 -7.17
C SER A 253 -10.32 -0.30 -7.55
N LEU A 254 -9.84 0.75 -6.88
CA LEU A 254 -8.50 1.31 -7.09
C LEU A 254 -7.40 0.32 -6.66
N ARG A 255 -7.57 -0.37 -5.53
CA ARG A 255 -6.63 -1.43 -5.09
C ARG A 255 -6.56 -2.59 -6.09
N ILE A 256 -7.71 -3.07 -6.55
CA ILE A 256 -7.80 -4.15 -7.54
C ILE A 256 -7.19 -3.70 -8.86
N ALA A 257 -7.56 -2.52 -9.37
CA ALA A 257 -7.05 -2.00 -10.63
C ALA A 257 -5.52 -1.85 -10.60
N ARG A 258 -4.97 -1.24 -9.54
CA ARG A 258 -3.51 -1.15 -9.34
C ARG A 258 -2.85 -2.53 -9.28
N GLY A 259 -3.46 -3.47 -8.57
CA GLY A 259 -2.97 -4.84 -8.46
C GLY A 259 -2.91 -5.54 -9.82
N ILE A 260 -3.98 -5.46 -10.61
CA ILE A 260 -4.04 -6.07 -11.94
C ILE A 260 -3.05 -5.40 -12.90
N LEU A 261 -2.97 -4.07 -12.91
CA LEU A 261 -1.98 -3.34 -13.73
C LEU A 261 -0.57 -3.78 -13.37
N GLY A 262 -0.23 -3.83 -12.07
CA GLY A 262 1.07 -4.31 -11.61
C GLY A 262 1.40 -5.74 -12.05
N ILE A 263 0.39 -6.61 -12.16
CA ILE A 263 0.55 -7.97 -12.69
C ILE A 263 0.79 -7.96 -14.21
N MET A 264 0.13 -7.07 -14.94
CA MET A 264 0.27 -6.96 -16.39
C MET A 264 1.60 -6.34 -16.82
N THR A 265 2.17 -5.47 -15.97
CA THR A 265 3.43 -4.76 -16.23
C THR A 265 4.65 -5.40 -15.56
N ALA A 266 4.44 -6.40 -14.68
CA ALA A 266 5.52 -7.09 -13.99
C ALA A 266 6.52 -7.74 -14.96
N ARG A 267 7.82 -7.43 -14.75
CA ARG A 267 8.95 -7.95 -15.54
C ARG A 267 8.87 -7.63 -17.04
N GLN A 268 8.09 -6.61 -17.40
CA GLN A 268 8.02 -6.11 -18.78
C GLN A 268 9.00 -4.95 -18.98
N SER A 269 9.26 -4.61 -20.24
CA SER A 269 9.96 -3.37 -20.57
C SER A 269 9.08 -2.15 -20.25
N LYS A 270 9.69 -0.95 -20.18
CA LYS A 270 8.94 0.28 -19.92
C LYS A 270 7.93 0.56 -21.03
N GLU A 271 8.26 0.25 -22.28
CA GLU A 271 7.40 0.47 -23.45
C GLU A 271 6.13 -0.38 -23.36
N VAL A 272 6.26 -1.66 -23.02
CA VAL A 272 5.10 -2.56 -22.83
C VAL A 272 4.27 -2.13 -21.63
N THR A 273 4.92 -1.70 -20.55
CA THR A 273 4.26 -1.18 -19.35
C THR A 273 3.39 0.03 -19.69
N HIS A 274 3.95 1.00 -20.41
CA HIS A 274 3.25 2.20 -20.84
C HIS A 274 2.08 1.85 -21.76
N ALA A 275 2.31 0.98 -22.75
CA ALA A 275 1.26 0.58 -23.70
C ALA A 275 0.02 -0.02 -23.02
N VAL A 276 0.18 -0.78 -21.93
CA VAL A 276 -0.96 -1.34 -21.17
C VAL A 276 -1.80 -0.25 -20.52
N ILE A 277 -1.16 0.71 -19.85
CA ILE A 277 -1.86 1.79 -19.16
C ILE A 277 -2.42 2.80 -20.17
N ASP A 278 -1.70 3.08 -21.25
CA ASP A 278 -2.13 3.98 -22.31
C ASP A 278 -3.30 3.39 -23.11
N GLU A 279 -3.33 2.07 -23.36
CA GLU A 279 -4.51 1.37 -23.92
C GLU A 279 -5.73 1.55 -23.00
N MET A 280 -5.52 1.45 -21.68
CA MET A 280 -6.58 1.68 -20.71
C MET A 280 -7.05 3.14 -20.67
N GLU A 281 -6.14 4.11 -20.75
CA GLU A 281 -6.51 5.52 -20.89
C GLU A 281 -7.41 5.71 -22.11
N ALA A 282 -6.98 5.24 -23.28
CA ALA A 282 -7.74 5.40 -24.52
C ALA A 282 -9.15 4.78 -24.46
N GLN A 283 -9.34 3.72 -23.66
CA GLN A 283 -10.63 3.03 -23.53
C GLN A 283 -11.52 3.59 -22.41
N GLN A 284 -10.94 4.12 -21.33
CA GLN A 284 -11.67 4.39 -20.09
C GLN A 284 -11.47 5.81 -19.52
N ASN A 285 -10.57 6.63 -20.06
CA ASN A 285 -10.13 7.93 -19.51
C ASN A 285 -9.77 7.79 -18.03
N ILE A 286 -8.77 6.96 -17.73
CA ILE A 286 -8.44 6.56 -16.36
C ILE A 286 -7.92 7.74 -15.54
N LEU A 287 -7.16 8.65 -16.16
CA LEU A 287 -6.63 9.84 -15.49
C LEU A 287 -7.77 10.80 -15.13
N GLU A 288 -8.56 11.21 -16.12
CA GLU A 288 -9.70 12.12 -15.91
C GLU A 288 -10.70 11.54 -14.89
N SER A 289 -11.03 10.25 -15.00
CA SER A 289 -11.95 9.59 -14.07
C SER A 289 -11.40 9.58 -12.64
N SER A 290 -10.08 9.37 -12.48
CA SER A 290 -9.43 9.38 -11.16
C SER A 290 -9.38 10.78 -10.55
N LEU A 291 -9.10 11.81 -11.35
CA LEU A 291 -9.08 13.20 -10.90
C LEU A 291 -10.47 13.69 -10.50
N LYS A 292 -11.49 13.37 -11.32
CA LYS A 292 -12.89 13.71 -11.02
C LYS A 292 -13.39 13.02 -9.75
N GLU A 293 -13.04 11.74 -9.57
CA GLU A 293 -13.40 11.02 -8.35
C GLU A 293 -12.66 11.56 -7.13
N LEU A 294 -11.35 11.83 -7.23
CA LEU A 294 -10.58 12.44 -6.14
C LEU A 294 -11.21 13.76 -5.69
N LYS A 295 -11.57 14.63 -6.65
CA LYS A 295 -12.27 15.88 -6.37
C LYS A 295 -13.60 15.63 -5.64
N THR A 296 -14.41 14.73 -6.17
CA THR A 296 -15.72 14.39 -5.58
C THR A 296 -15.56 13.90 -4.13
N TYR A 297 -14.59 13.03 -3.88
CA TYR A 297 -14.29 12.54 -2.54
C TYR A 297 -13.82 13.66 -1.61
N CYS A 298 -12.87 14.49 -2.05
CA CYS A 298 -12.35 15.62 -1.27
C CYS A 298 -13.47 16.61 -0.91
N ASP A 299 -14.31 16.98 -1.86
CA ASP A 299 -15.45 17.88 -1.64
C ASP A 299 -16.42 17.31 -0.58
N LEU A 300 -16.75 16.01 -0.68
CA LEU A 300 -17.60 15.33 0.31
C LEU A 300 -16.94 15.26 1.69
N SER A 301 -15.64 14.95 1.77
CA SER A 301 -14.93 14.89 3.05
C SER A 301 -14.81 16.27 3.71
N CYS A 302 -14.58 17.32 2.92
CA CYS A 302 -14.53 18.69 3.42
C CYS A 302 -15.89 19.12 3.96
N LYS A 303 -16.97 18.75 3.26
CA LYS A 303 -18.34 19.00 3.70
C LYS A 303 -18.63 18.28 5.02
N ALA A 304 -18.27 17.00 5.14
CA ALA A 304 -18.47 16.21 6.35
C ALA A 304 -17.75 16.81 7.58
N VAL A 305 -16.53 17.31 7.40
CA VAL A 305 -15.79 17.99 8.49
C VAL A 305 -16.48 19.28 8.89
N LYS A 306 -16.86 20.14 7.92
CA LYS A 306 -17.52 21.44 8.20
C LYS A 306 -18.89 21.31 8.86
N GLU A 307 -19.61 20.22 8.61
CA GLU A 307 -20.95 20.00 9.17
C GLU A 307 -20.92 19.33 10.55
N SER A 308 -19.77 18.80 10.98
CA SER A 308 -19.65 18.05 12.24
C SER A 308 -19.02 18.88 13.35
N LYS A 309 -19.82 19.19 14.38
CA LYS A 309 -19.33 19.85 15.61
C LYS A 309 -18.37 18.98 16.43
N GLU A 310 -18.43 17.66 16.28
CA GLU A 310 -17.57 16.71 17.01
C GLU A 310 -16.15 16.67 16.41
N LEU A 311 -16.02 16.89 15.10
CA LEU A 311 -14.73 16.91 14.39
C LEU A 311 -13.99 18.25 14.53
N ASP A 312 -14.66 19.31 14.99
CA ASP A 312 -14.06 20.64 15.27
C ASP A 312 -13.25 20.68 16.58
N ALA A 313 -13.26 19.60 17.37
CA ALA A 313 -12.48 19.53 18.61
C ALA A 313 -10.97 19.44 18.31
N ALA A 314 -10.16 20.27 19.00
CA ALA A 314 -8.74 20.49 18.73
C ALA A 314 -7.82 19.24 18.79
N ASN A 315 -8.32 18.09 19.27
CA ASN A 315 -7.55 16.86 19.46
C ASN A 315 -8.01 15.69 18.58
N VAL A 316 -8.94 15.89 17.64
CA VAL A 316 -9.43 14.81 16.78
C VAL A 316 -8.45 14.55 15.63
N ASP A 317 -8.01 13.31 15.48
CA ASP A 317 -7.23 12.88 14.32
C ASP A 317 -8.17 12.62 13.14
N ILE A 318 -8.44 13.67 12.36
CA ILE A 318 -9.29 13.61 11.15
C ILE A 318 -8.85 12.48 10.19
N GLY A 319 -7.56 12.10 10.18
CA GLY A 319 -7.07 11.01 9.34
C GLY A 319 -7.61 9.64 9.74
N ALA A 320 -7.82 9.40 11.04
CA ALA A 320 -8.34 8.15 11.58
C ALA A 320 -9.86 8.03 11.49
N GLU A 321 -10.56 9.15 11.32
CA GLU A 321 -12.03 9.20 11.27
C GLU A 321 -12.61 8.77 9.93
N VAL A 322 -13.82 8.21 9.97
CA VAL A 322 -14.59 7.82 8.77
C VAL A 322 -15.44 9.02 8.33
N LEU A 323 -14.93 9.81 7.39
CA LEU A 323 -15.64 10.99 6.87
C LEU A 323 -16.65 10.65 5.77
N VAL A 324 -16.30 9.70 4.89
CA VAL A 324 -17.13 9.28 3.75
C VAL A 324 -17.01 7.78 3.55
N GLY A 325 -18.16 7.11 3.46
CA GLY A 325 -18.22 5.66 3.23
C GLY A 325 -17.89 4.86 4.49
N LYS A 326 -16.99 3.88 4.37
CA LYS A 326 -16.72 2.89 5.43
C LYS A 326 -15.27 2.87 5.95
N TYR A 327 -14.39 3.63 5.32
CA TYR A 327 -12.95 3.59 5.62
C TYR A 327 -12.49 4.96 6.12
N CYS A 328 -11.48 4.96 6.99
CA CYS A 328 -10.91 6.20 7.50
C CYS A 328 -10.34 7.08 6.38
N HIS A 329 -10.32 8.39 6.62
CA HIS A 329 -9.93 9.37 5.63
C HIS A 329 -8.50 9.15 5.11
N GLU A 330 -7.55 8.83 6.00
CA GLU A 330 -6.17 8.58 5.61
C GLU A 330 -6.06 7.41 4.63
N MET A 331 -6.76 6.30 4.89
CA MET A 331 -6.75 5.13 4.00
C MET A 331 -7.37 5.45 2.64
N GLN A 332 -8.48 6.19 2.63
CA GLN A 332 -9.17 6.61 1.41
C GLN A 332 -8.28 7.51 0.53
N LEU A 333 -7.66 8.52 1.11
CA LEU A 333 -6.81 9.47 0.40
C LEU A 333 -5.53 8.79 -0.10
N LYS A 334 -4.85 8.03 0.77
CA LYS A 334 -3.64 7.29 0.43
C LYS A 334 -3.87 6.29 -0.70
N CYS A 335 -5.04 5.63 -0.74
CA CYS A 335 -5.38 4.72 -1.83
C CYS A 335 -5.48 5.44 -3.19
N ARG A 336 -6.16 6.59 -3.23
CA ARG A 336 -6.31 7.42 -4.44
C ARG A 336 -4.98 7.96 -4.94
N LEU A 337 -4.21 8.57 -4.04
CA LEU A 337 -2.90 9.12 -4.35
C LEU A 337 -1.89 8.05 -4.79
N LYS A 338 -1.94 6.85 -4.20
CA LYS A 338 -1.12 5.70 -4.65
C LYS A 338 -1.51 5.16 -6.01
N PHE A 339 -2.78 5.26 -6.40
CA PHE A 339 -3.22 4.88 -7.75
C PHE A 339 -2.78 5.93 -8.77
N LEU A 340 -3.01 7.21 -8.47
CA LEU A 340 -2.61 8.33 -9.33
C LEU A 340 -1.09 8.34 -9.57
N ALA A 341 -0.28 8.22 -8.52
CA ALA A 341 1.17 8.10 -8.67
C ALA A 341 1.56 6.88 -9.50
N TYR A 342 0.88 5.74 -9.31
CA TYR A 342 1.19 4.52 -10.05
C TYR A 342 0.96 4.70 -11.56
N ILE A 343 -0.17 5.28 -11.98
CA ILE A 343 -0.45 5.49 -13.40
C ILE A 343 0.53 6.50 -14.01
N LEU A 344 0.84 7.60 -13.32
CA LEU A 344 1.76 8.63 -13.81
C LEU A 344 3.21 8.13 -13.94
N THR A 345 3.66 7.24 -13.05
CA THR A 345 5.03 6.69 -13.09
C THR A 345 5.19 5.59 -14.14
N ASN A 346 4.12 4.89 -14.51
CA ASN A 346 4.20 3.68 -15.33
C ASN A 346 3.56 3.85 -16.72
N SER A 347 3.30 5.08 -17.17
CA SER A 347 2.68 5.36 -18.45
C SER A 347 3.22 6.65 -19.09
N SER A 348 2.66 7.02 -20.25
CA SER A 348 2.98 8.30 -20.90
C SER A 348 2.15 9.48 -20.39
N LEU A 349 1.22 9.22 -19.46
CA LEU A 349 0.30 10.21 -18.91
C LEU A 349 1.03 11.25 -18.07
N LYS A 350 0.64 12.51 -18.26
CA LYS A 350 1.16 13.65 -17.50
C LYS A 350 0.02 14.52 -17.05
N LEU A 351 0.18 15.11 -15.88
CA LEU A 351 -0.72 16.16 -15.39
C LEU A 351 -0.45 17.44 -16.15
N GLU A 352 -1.52 17.99 -16.72
CA GLU A 352 -1.51 19.31 -17.32
C GLU A 352 -1.81 20.39 -16.26
N LYS A 353 -1.73 21.66 -16.67
CA LYS A 353 -2.05 22.80 -15.81
C LYS A 353 -3.39 22.66 -15.07
N PRO A 354 -4.54 22.36 -15.72
CA PRO A 354 -5.82 22.23 -15.01
C PRO A 354 -5.80 21.10 -13.98
N ASP A 355 -5.13 19.98 -14.30
CA ASP A 355 -5.07 18.82 -13.41
C ASP A 355 -4.26 19.12 -12.15
N VAL A 356 -3.11 19.78 -12.31
CA VAL A 356 -2.26 20.21 -11.19
C VAL A 356 -3.03 21.14 -10.24
N LEU A 357 -3.73 22.13 -10.79
CA LEU A 357 -4.52 23.06 -9.98
C LEU A 357 -5.65 22.36 -9.25
N LEU A 358 -6.31 21.39 -9.90
CA LEU A 358 -7.36 20.58 -9.28
C LEU A 358 -6.79 19.74 -8.13
N VAL A 359 -5.70 19.00 -8.37
CA VAL A 359 -5.07 18.17 -7.33
C VAL A 359 -4.65 19.05 -6.16
N TRP A 360 -3.97 20.17 -6.45
CA TRP A 360 -3.53 21.14 -5.45
C TRP A 360 -4.68 21.68 -4.59
N GLU A 361 -5.77 22.09 -5.24
CA GLU A 361 -6.97 22.57 -4.56
C GLU A 361 -7.56 21.49 -3.65
N CYS A 362 -7.65 20.25 -4.13
CA CYS A 362 -8.26 19.14 -3.40
C CYS A 362 -7.46 18.72 -2.16
N ILE A 363 -6.13 18.56 -2.30
CA ILE A 363 -5.33 17.85 -1.29
C ILE A 363 -4.44 18.75 -0.44
N VAL A 364 -4.21 20.00 -0.85
CA VAL A 364 -3.40 20.96 -0.09
C VAL A 364 -4.23 22.13 0.39
N LYS A 365 -4.91 22.85 -0.52
CA LYS A 365 -5.68 24.06 -0.16
C LYS A 365 -6.90 23.73 0.70
N ASN A 366 -7.63 22.67 0.34
CA ASN A 366 -8.82 22.22 1.05
C ASN A 366 -8.54 21.04 1.99
N ALA A 367 -7.27 20.80 2.35
CA ALA A 367 -6.93 19.75 3.30
C ALA A 367 -7.65 19.98 4.65
N PRO A 368 -8.31 18.97 5.24
CA PRO A 368 -9.13 19.18 6.43
C PRO A 368 -8.31 19.36 7.70
N SER A 369 -7.03 18.98 7.71
CA SER A 369 -6.10 19.25 8.82
C SER A 369 -4.68 19.54 8.32
N PRO A 370 -3.84 20.25 9.12
CA PRO A 370 -2.44 20.46 8.79
C PRO A 370 -1.65 19.16 8.60
N ARG A 371 -1.93 18.12 9.41
CA ARG A 371 -1.27 16.82 9.29
C ARG A 371 -1.57 16.14 7.95
N ILE A 372 -2.83 16.16 7.50
CA ILE A 372 -3.20 15.58 6.20
C ILE A 372 -2.57 16.40 5.06
N ARG A 373 -2.54 17.73 5.19
CA ARG A 373 -1.85 18.60 4.23
C ARG A 373 -0.37 18.24 4.10
N ASP A 374 0.32 18.02 5.22
CA ASP A 374 1.74 17.63 5.22
C ASP A 374 1.94 16.26 4.55
N GLN A 375 1.09 15.27 4.81
CA GLN A 375 1.11 13.97 4.11
C GLN A 375 0.91 14.12 2.59
N CYS A 376 0.07 15.05 2.16
CA CYS A 376 -0.13 15.35 0.74
C CYS A 376 1.08 16.03 0.11
N LEU A 377 1.74 16.95 0.84
CA LEU A 377 2.98 17.59 0.39
C LEU A 377 4.11 16.57 0.26
N ASP A 378 4.23 15.64 1.21
CA ASP A 378 5.16 14.51 1.11
C ASP A 378 4.88 13.65 -0.12
N TRP A 379 3.61 13.40 -0.45
CA TRP A 379 3.23 12.69 -1.68
C TRP A 379 3.64 13.49 -2.94
N ILE A 380 3.37 14.79 -3.00
CA ILE A 380 3.76 15.66 -4.13
C ILE A 380 5.29 15.64 -4.32
N LYS A 381 6.06 15.73 -3.23
CA LYS A 381 7.52 15.65 -3.24
C LYS A 381 8.03 14.28 -3.73
N ALA A 382 7.35 13.20 -3.36
CA ALA A 382 7.73 11.84 -3.72
C ALA A 382 7.43 11.48 -5.19
N LEU A 383 6.64 12.29 -5.91
CA LEU A 383 6.40 12.09 -7.34
C LEU A 383 7.69 12.32 -8.15
N ASP A 384 7.92 11.47 -9.14
CA ASP A 384 8.88 11.79 -10.18
C ASP A 384 8.30 12.89 -11.07
N ALA A 385 8.74 14.13 -10.85
CA ALA A 385 8.19 15.28 -11.53
C ALA A 385 8.36 15.24 -13.07
N ASN A 386 9.42 14.59 -13.57
CA ASN A 386 9.68 14.49 -15.01
C ASN A 386 8.67 13.57 -15.70
N LEU A 387 8.24 12.53 -14.99
CA LEU A 387 7.20 11.61 -15.44
C LEU A 387 5.81 12.21 -15.22
N ALA A 388 5.56 12.79 -14.05
CA ALA A 388 4.22 13.18 -13.62
C ALA A 388 3.70 14.48 -14.23
N PHE A 389 4.55 15.44 -14.62
CA PHE A 389 4.12 16.77 -15.06
C PHE A 389 4.65 17.16 -16.43
N THR A 390 3.85 17.95 -17.15
CA THR A 390 4.38 18.75 -18.27
C THR A 390 5.27 19.88 -17.73
N PRO A 391 6.26 20.40 -18.50
CA PRO A 391 7.12 21.48 -18.03
C PRO A 391 6.34 22.74 -17.59
N LYS A 392 5.25 23.06 -18.29
CA LYS A 392 4.36 24.18 -17.93
C LYS A 392 3.62 23.92 -16.62
N ALA A 393 3.12 22.70 -16.43
CA ALA A 393 2.40 22.32 -15.21
C ALA A 393 3.33 22.29 -13.98
N LEU A 394 4.59 21.89 -14.16
CA LEU A 394 5.62 21.92 -13.11
C LEU A 394 5.83 23.33 -12.55
N ILE A 395 5.93 24.33 -13.43
CA ILE A 395 6.10 25.74 -13.03
C ILE A 395 4.87 26.22 -12.24
N VAL A 396 3.66 25.92 -12.74
CA VAL A 396 2.40 26.29 -12.06
C VAL A 396 2.28 25.63 -10.68
N LEU A 397 2.71 24.37 -10.54
CA LEU A 397 2.76 23.69 -9.25
C LEU A 397 3.69 24.41 -8.28
N PHE A 398 4.89 24.76 -8.73
CA PHE A 398 5.86 25.49 -7.90
C PHE A 398 5.34 26.87 -7.48
N GLU A 399 4.71 27.63 -8.38
CA GLU A 399 4.05 28.91 -8.07
C GLU A 399 2.93 28.72 -7.02
N SER A 400 2.15 27.65 -7.15
CA SER A 400 1.07 27.30 -6.21
C SER A 400 1.63 26.94 -4.83
N ILE A 401 2.71 26.15 -4.78
CA ILE A 401 3.43 25.84 -3.53
C ILE A 401 3.92 27.15 -2.91
N ALA A 402 4.74 27.91 -3.64
CA ALA A 402 5.38 29.13 -3.14
C ALA A 402 4.38 30.15 -2.57
N SER A 403 3.27 30.38 -3.28
CA SER A 403 2.24 31.35 -2.88
C SER A 403 1.40 30.90 -1.68
N SER A 404 1.18 29.59 -1.52
CA SER A 404 0.33 29.03 -0.46
C SER A 404 1.00 28.94 0.93
N LEU A 405 2.34 28.97 0.99
CA LEU A 405 3.07 28.72 2.23
C LEU A 405 2.71 29.79 3.27
N ASP A 406 2.15 29.36 4.40
CA ASP A 406 2.11 30.20 5.59
C ASP A 406 3.54 30.30 6.13
N LEU A 407 4.19 31.43 5.86
CA LEU A 407 5.59 31.64 6.21
C LEU A 407 5.85 31.51 7.71
N LYS A 408 4.88 31.82 8.58
CA LYS A 408 5.05 31.75 10.03
C LYS A 408 4.93 30.31 10.52
N ARG A 409 3.88 29.62 10.07
CA ARG A 409 3.53 28.24 10.48
C ARG A 409 4.01 27.19 9.49
N LEU A 410 5.08 27.49 8.74
CA LEU A 410 5.64 26.58 7.75
C LEU A 410 6.16 25.33 8.46
N THR A 411 5.74 24.16 7.99
CA THR A 411 6.17 22.86 8.51
C THR A 411 7.39 22.36 7.72
N MET A 412 8.16 21.43 8.31
CA MET A 412 9.28 20.79 7.62
C MET A 412 8.88 20.09 6.31
N PRO A 413 7.77 19.33 6.22
CA PRO A 413 7.27 18.80 4.95
C PRO A 413 7.00 19.90 3.90
N GLY A 414 6.41 21.02 4.31
CA GLY A 414 6.19 22.17 3.44
C GLY A 414 7.48 22.79 2.90
N LEU A 415 8.49 22.99 3.76
CA LEU A 415 9.80 23.48 3.34
C LEU A 415 10.49 22.50 2.39
N MET A 416 10.50 21.21 2.73
CA MET A 416 11.17 20.18 1.92
C MET A 416 10.51 20.04 0.54
N CYS A 417 9.18 20.13 0.47
CA CYS A 417 8.46 20.16 -0.81
C CYS A 417 8.82 21.41 -1.63
N PHE A 418 8.94 22.59 -1.00
CA PHE A 418 9.35 23.83 -1.66
C PHE A 418 10.77 23.74 -2.22
N CYS A 419 11.75 23.31 -1.41
CA CYS A 419 13.15 23.19 -1.84
C CYS A 419 13.32 22.17 -2.98
N ASP A 420 12.62 21.04 -2.93
CA ASP A 420 12.67 20.01 -3.97
C ASP A 420 12.16 20.55 -5.33
N TYR A 421 11.00 21.21 -5.33
CA TYR A 421 10.46 21.81 -6.56
C TYR A 421 11.21 23.05 -7.01
N PHE A 422 11.83 23.80 -6.08
CA PHE A 422 12.75 24.90 -6.42
C PHE A 422 13.90 24.37 -7.28
N LEU A 423 14.56 23.29 -6.86
CA LEU A 423 15.65 22.69 -7.62
C LEU A 423 15.17 22.16 -8.97
N ARG A 424 14.02 21.47 -9.01
CA ARG A 424 13.47 20.91 -10.26
C ARG A 424 13.12 21.97 -11.29
N VAL A 425 12.46 23.06 -10.88
CA VAL A 425 12.08 24.15 -11.80
C VAL A 425 13.32 24.88 -12.31
N ASN A 426 14.28 25.18 -11.43
CA ASN A 426 15.52 25.84 -11.84
C ASN A 426 16.40 24.93 -12.71
N ASN A 427 16.39 23.62 -12.49
CA ASN A 427 17.03 22.63 -13.36
C ASN A 427 16.37 22.53 -14.74
N ALA A 428 15.04 22.49 -14.79
CA ALA A 428 14.31 22.51 -16.05
C ALA A 428 14.55 23.80 -16.87
N LYS A 429 14.92 24.91 -16.21
CA LYS A 429 15.33 26.17 -16.84
C LYS A 429 16.83 26.23 -17.17
N GLY A 430 17.63 25.22 -16.83
CA GLY A 430 19.09 25.20 -17.01
C GLY A 430 19.85 26.20 -16.14
N LEU A 431 19.28 26.61 -15.00
CA LEU A 431 19.90 27.56 -14.08
C LEU A 431 20.67 26.86 -12.95
N VAL A 432 20.30 25.62 -12.65
CA VAL A 432 20.91 24.75 -11.65
C VAL A 432 21.07 23.37 -12.28
N ASP A 433 22.17 22.68 -11.99
CA ASP A 433 22.37 21.28 -12.33
C ASP A 433 22.17 20.45 -11.07
N VAL A 434 21.27 19.48 -11.09
CA VAL A 434 20.99 18.62 -9.93
C VAL A 434 21.61 17.24 -10.18
N ASP A 435 22.34 16.72 -9.21
CA ASP A 435 22.97 15.42 -9.33
C ASP A 435 21.91 14.31 -9.51
N GLN A 436 22.21 13.38 -10.41
CA GLN A 436 21.28 12.31 -10.78
C GLN A 436 21.14 11.24 -9.68
N LYS A 437 22.15 11.10 -8.82
CA LYS A 437 22.22 10.10 -7.74
C LYS A 437 21.89 10.70 -6.38
N ASP A 438 22.28 11.95 -6.15
CA ASP A 438 21.95 12.70 -4.94
C ASP A 438 21.16 13.97 -5.28
N HIS A 439 19.83 13.88 -5.22
CA HIS A 439 18.96 15.02 -5.53
C HIS A 439 19.07 16.19 -4.54
N GLU A 440 19.81 16.06 -3.44
CA GLU A 440 20.18 17.19 -2.57
C GLU A 440 21.47 17.89 -3.03
N ALA A 441 22.30 17.23 -3.83
CA ALA A 441 23.51 17.82 -4.40
C ALA A 441 23.20 18.54 -5.72
N PHE A 442 23.66 19.78 -5.84
CA PHE A 442 23.42 20.59 -7.02
C PHE A 442 24.55 21.62 -7.24
N LEU A 443 24.67 22.11 -8.46
CA LEU A 443 25.55 23.21 -8.84
C LEU A 443 24.77 24.32 -9.54
N VAL A 444 24.91 25.55 -9.08
CA VAL A 444 24.31 26.71 -9.72
C VAL A 444 25.12 27.09 -10.96
N GLN A 445 24.43 27.25 -12.09
CA GLN A 445 25.01 27.51 -13.41
C GLN A 445 24.92 28.99 -13.84
N THR A 446 24.26 29.83 -13.04
CA THR A 446 24.02 31.23 -13.40
C THR A 446 24.23 32.18 -12.23
N THR A 447 24.54 33.44 -12.53
CA THR A 447 24.44 34.57 -11.59
C THR A 447 23.13 35.33 -11.69
N LYS A 448 22.24 34.92 -12.60
CA LYS A 448 20.87 35.45 -12.69
C LYS A 448 20.04 35.00 -11.48
N PRO A 449 19.03 35.79 -11.06
CA PRO A 449 18.16 35.40 -9.96
C PRO A 449 17.41 34.11 -10.29
N LEU A 450 17.46 33.15 -9.38
CA LEU A 450 16.75 31.88 -9.47
C LEU A 450 15.25 32.07 -9.22
N GLU A 451 14.44 31.23 -9.84
CA GLU A 451 12.98 31.25 -9.67
C GLU A 451 12.64 30.88 -8.21
N GLY A 452 11.84 31.72 -7.54
CA GLY A 452 11.44 31.51 -6.15
C GLY A 452 12.46 31.90 -5.09
N VAL A 453 13.64 32.45 -5.44
CA VAL A 453 14.68 32.81 -4.47
C VAL A 453 14.21 33.88 -3.47
N THR A 454 13.39 34.83 -3.93
CA THR A 454 12.75 35.83 -3.07
C THR A 454 11.89 35.18 -1.99
N ARG A 455 11.15 34.12 -2.35
CA ARG A 455 10.32 33.39 -1.40
C ARG A 455 11.16 32.61 -0.40
N LEU A 456 12.30 32.06 -0.82
CA LEU A 456 13.26 31.42 0.10
C LEU A 456 13.82 32.40 1.13
N TRP A 457 14.18 33.62 0.70
CA TRP A 457 14.57 34.70 1.63
C TRP A 457 13.45 35.02 2.62
N ASP A 458 12.20 35.17 2.15
CA ASP A 458 11.05 35.40 3.02
C ASP A 458 10.87 34.28 4.06
N ILE A 459 11.06 33.00 3.67
CA ILE A 459 11.01 31.86 4.59
C ILE A 459 12.10 32.00 5.67
N CYS A 460 13.34 32.23 5.27
CA CYS A 460 14.44 32.42 6.21
C CYS A 460 14.13 33.56 7.19
N LEU A 461 13.57 34.67 6.73
CA LEU A 461 13.32 35.83 7.60
C LEU A 461 12.09 35.68 8.50
N ARG A 462 11.09 34.87 8.12
CA ARG A 462 9.76 34.88 8.76
C ARG A 462 9.29 33.56 9.38
N ALA A 463 9.95 32.43 9.14
CA ALA A 463 9.61 31.15 9.79
C ALA A 463 9.57 31.27 11.33
N GLU A 464 8.65 30.64 12.05
CA GLU A 464 8.72 30.62 13.53
C GLU A 464 9.48 29.40 14.05
N ASP A 465 9.44 28.28 13.32
CA ASP A 465 10.16 27.06 13.64
C ASP A 465 11.67 27.19 13.33
N GLU A 466 12.51 27.01 14.35
CA GLU A 466 13.96 27.09 14.24
C GLU A 466 14.59 25.98 13.39
N ASN A 467 13.98 24.80 13.31
CA ASN A 467 14.45 23.72 12.44
C ASN A 467 14.22 24.08 10.97
N VAL A 468 13.04 24.65 10.68
CA VAL A 468 12.69 25.15 9.35
C VAL A 468 13.65 26.27 8.95
N PHE A 469 13.90 27.24 9.84
CA PHE A 469 14.89 28.28 9.61
C PHE A 469 16.27 27.68 9.31
N THR A 470 16.75 26.76 10.14
CA THR A 470 18.10 26.18 9.99
C THR A 470 18.27 25.45 8.67
N LYS A 471 17.30 24.63 8.25
CA LYS A 471 17.36 23.93 6.96
C LYS A 471 17.23 24.90 5.77
N ALA A 472 16.34 25.90 5.84
CA ALA A 472 16.18 26.90 4.79
C ALA A 472 17.44 27.78 4.64
N CYS A 473 18.05 28.17 5.77
CA CYS A 473 19.30 28.92 5.85
C CYS A 473 20.43 28.15 5.16
N LYS A 474 20.62 26.88 5.52
CA LYS A 474 21.60 26.01 4.87
C LYS A 474 21.37 25.93 3.37
N PHE A 475 20.13 25.66 2.94
CA PHE A 475 19.79 25.57 1.52
C PHE A 475 20.09 26.88 0.77
N LEU A 476 19.77 28.03 1.36
CA LEU A 476 20.07 29.34 0.78
C LEU A 476 21.57 29.61 0.67
N ILE A 477 22.37 29.20 1.67
CA ILE A 477 23.83 29.31 1.64
C ILE A 477 24.41 28.40 0.56
N ASP A 478 23.94 27.15 0.47
CA ASP A 478 24.36 26.17 -0.54
C ASP A 478 24.13 26.72 -1.96
N LEU A 479 23.03 27.46 -2.21
CA LEU A 479 22.79 28.14 -3.51
C LEU A 479 23.85 29.19 -3.87
N HIS A 480 24.52 29.79 -2.89
CA HIS A 480 25.54 30.82 -3.12
C HIS A 480 26.97 30.25 -3.07
N GLN A 481 27.16 29.05 -2.52
CA GLN A 481 28.46 28.39 -2.38
C GLN A 481 28.70 27.32 -3.46
N ASN A 482 27.68 26.57 -3.85
CA ASN A 482 27.78 25.48 -4.82
C ASN A 482 27.70 26.01 -6.26
N LEU A 483 28.68 26.81 -6.66
CA LEU A 483 28.77 27.38 -8.00
C LEU A 483 29.53 26.43 -8.94
N THR A 484 29.12 26.38 -10.21
CA THR A 484 29.89 25.67 -11.25
C THR A 484 31.28 26.29 -11.43
N PRO A 485 32.30 25.51 -11.88
CA PRO A 485 33.66 26.01 -12.09
C PRO A 485 33.75 27.22 -13.03
N SER A 486 32.81 27.34 -13.98
CA SER A 486 32.70 28.48 -14.90
C SER A 486 32.37 29.81 -14.22
N LEU A 487 31.82 29.79 -13.00
CA LEU A 487 31.44 30.97 -12.23
C LEU A 487 32.45 31.34 -11.13
N LEU A 488 33.60 30.66 -11.05
CA LEU A 488 34.61 30.93 -10.02
C LEU A 488 35.11 32.39 -10.02
N MET A 489 35.22 33.00 -11.19
CA MET A 489 35.60 34.41 -11.33
C MET A 489 34.52 35.40 -10.85
N GLN A 490 33.29 34.93 -10.67
CA GLN A 490 32.14 35.73 -10.24
C GLN A 490 31.76 35.47 -8.77
N VAL A 491 32.52 34.63 -8.04
CA VAL A 491 32.26 34.29 -6.62
C VAL A 491 32.18 35.55 -5.75
N ALA A 492 33.09 36.51 -5.94
CA ALA A 492 33.07 37.77 -5.19
C ALA A 492 31.75 38.53 -5.39
N TYR A 493 31.30 38.65 -6.64
CA TYR A 493 30.02 39.29 -6.98
C TYR A 493 28.81 38.58 -6.36
N VAL A 494 28.78 37.23 -6.41
CA VAL A 494 27.70 36.43 -5.79
C VAL A 494 27.68 36.61 -4.26
N ARG A 495 28.86 36.60 -3.62
CA ARG A 495 28.99 36.82 -2.18
C ARG A 495 28.59 38.23 -1.77
N GLU A 496 29.01 39.24 -2.53
CA GLU A 496 28.60 40.63 -2.31
C GLU A 496 27.09 40.79 -2.42
N GLY A 497 26.44 40.14 -3.40
CA GLY A 497 24.98 40.14 -3.54
C GLY A 497 24.26 39.52 -2.33
N PHE A 498 24.78 38.41 -1.80
CA PHE A 498 24.24 37.79 -0.57
C PHE A 498 24.34 38.73 0.64
N VAL A 499 25.53 39.32 0.84
CA VAL A 499 25.78 40.26 1.94
C VAL A 499 24.90 41.51 1.78
N ALA A 500 24.81 42.07 0.57
CA ALA A 500 23.96 43.23 0.27
C ALA A 500 22.49 42.96 0.59
N THR A 501 21.99 41.76 0.29
CA THR A 501 20.60 41.37 0.59
C THR A 501 20.37 41.27 2.10
N CYS A 502 21.31 40.67 2.85
CA CYS A 502 21.26 40.63 4.31
C CYS A 502 21.28 42.04 4.92
N MET A 503 22.24 42.88 4.50
CA MET A 503 22.40 44.24 5.01
C MET A 503 21.21 45.15 4.65
N GLY A 504 20.64 44.99 3.45
CA GLY A 504 19.42 45.69 3.03
C GLY A 504 18.21 45.30 3.87
N SER A 505 18.07 44.01 4.20
CA SER A 505 17.00 43.50 5.07
C SER A 505 17.15 44.02 6.51
N ILE A 506 18.38 44.00 7.06
CA ILE A 506 18.70 44.60 8.36
C ILE A 506 18.36 46.09 8.37
N LYS A 507 18.78 46.84 7.34
CA LYS A 507 18.48 48.27 7.22
C LYS A 507 16.98 48.53 7.24
N THR A 508 16.22 47.75 6.49
CA THR A 508 14.76 47.89 6.39
C THR A 508 14.08 47.61 7.73
N ALA A 509 14.47 46.53 8.41
CA ALA A 509 13.94 46.19 9.73
C ALA A 509 14.34 47.20 10.80
N ALA A 510 15.59 47.66 10.80
CA ALA A 510 16.10 48.67 11.73
C ALA A 510 15.38 50.02 11.52
N TYR A 511 15.13 50.42 10.27
CA TYR A 511 14.35 51.61 9.96
C TYR A 511 12.90 51.50 10.44
N ALA A 512 12.25 50.35 10.23
CA ALA A 512 10.91 50.08 10.74
C ALA A 512 10.86 50.21 12.28
N LEU A 513 11.89 49.75 12.98
CA LEU A 513 12.06 49.89 14.43
C LEU A 513 12.50 51.31 14.88
N GLY A 514 12.64 52.29 13.97
CA GLY A 514 13.09 53.64 14.33
C GLY A 514 14.55 53.73 14.77
N LEU A 515 15.38 52.71 14.49
CA LEU A 515 16.81 52.67 14.78
C LEU A 515 17.60 53.48 13.73
N ASN A 516 17.27 54.76 13.57
CA ASN A 516 17.82 55.66 12.54
C ASN A 516 19.30 56.05 12.72
N ARG A 517 20.04 55.43 13.66
CA ARG A 517 21.47 55.71 13.89
C ARG A 517 22.43 54.74 13.19
N TRP A 518 21.94 53.73 12.47
CA TRP A 518 22.81 52.78 11.77
C TRP A 518 23.16 53.26 10.35
N LYS A 519 24.40 53.75 10.16
CA LYS A 519 25.01 54.00 8.84
C LYS A 519 25.92 52.81 8.48
N PRO A 520 25.64 52.04 7.42
CA PRO A 520 26.56 51.01 6.93
C PRO A 520 27.54 51.65 5.93
N ASP A 521 28.49 52.46 6.42
CA ASP A 521 29.61 52.96 5.61
C ASP A 521 30.90 52.88 6.44
N SER A 522 31.53 51.71 6.41
CA SER A 522 32.97 51.55 6.60
C SER A 522 33.38 50.15 6.13
N ALA A 523 33.54 50.00 4.82
CA ALA A 523 34.42 48.97 4.28
C ALA A 523 35.85 49.24 4.83
N PRO A 524 36.61 48.22 5.27
CA PRO A 524 37.96 48.45 5.75
C PRO A 524 38.90 48.68 4.56
N GLU A 525 39.45 49.89 4.43
CA GLU A 525 40.67 50.11 3.64
C GLU A 525 41.83 49.28 4.21
N PRO A 526 42.78 48.84 3.35
CA PRO A 526 43.78 47.85 3.70
C PRO A 526 44.81 48.44 4.67
N ARG A 527 44.90 47.92 5.89
CA ARG A 527 45.99 48.24 6.81
C ARG A 527 47.18 47.32 6.55
N GLU A 528 48.33 47.95 6.32
CA GLU A 528 49.67 47.36 6.27
C GLU A 528 50.00 46.45 7.47
N PRO A 529 50.98 45.53 7.33
CA PRO A 529 51.15 44.42 8.23
C PRO A 529 51.89 44.85 9.49
N VAL A 530 51.23 44.74 10.65
CA VAL A 530 51.91 44.81 11.95
C VAL A 530 52.07 43.40 12.50
N SER A 531 53.31 43.11 12.85
CA SER A 531 53.89 41.85 13.31
C SER A 531 53.21 41.28 14.56
N LEU A 532 53.06 39.95 14.54
CA LEU A 532 52.62 39.12 15.66
C LEU A 532 53.69 39.03 16.75
N THR A 533 53.30 39.23 18.00
CA THR A 533 53.82 38.41 19.12
C THR A 533 52.71 38.06 20.11
N PRO A 534 52.77 36.88 20.77
CA PRO A 534 51.63 36.32 21.49
C PRO A 534 51.80 36.41 23.01
N THR A 535 50.75 36.78 23.74
CA THR A 535 50.63 36.38 25.16
C THR A 535 49.17 36.40 25.63
N SER A 536 48.69 35.20 25.98
CA SER A 536 47.67 34.81 26.97
C SER A 536 46.58 35.81 27.39
N PHE A 537 45.30 35.39 27.42
CA PHE A 537 44.63 34.97 28.67
C PHE A 537 43.23 34.35 28.44
N ARG A 538 43.07 33.18 29.09
CA ARG A 538 41.92 32.44 29.62
C ARG A 538 40.47 32.69 29.18
N THR A 539 39.84 31.55 28.96
CA THR A 539 38.42 31.17 28.92
C THR A 539 37.67 31.34 30.26
N THR A 540 36.51 32.00 30.21
CA THR A 540 35.29 31.81 31.03
C THR A 540 34.15 32.47 30.23
N GLY A 541 32.98 31.93 29.88
CA GLY A 541 32.14 30.90 30.50
C GLY A 541 30.86 31.53 31.06
N SER A 542 29.86 31.87 30.22
CA SER A 542 28.39 31.88 30.52
C SER A 542 27.55 32.43 29.34
N PRO A 543 26.34 31.89 29.06
CA PRO A 543 25.45 32.31 27.98
C PRO A 543 24.37 33.31 28.44
N ALA A 544 23.61 33.84 27.45
CA ALA A 544 22.45 34.74 27.54
C ALA A 544 22.74 36.24 27.58
N THR A 545 22.84 36.84 26.39
CA THR A 545 22.71 38.30 26.20
C THR A 545 21.30 38.61 25.72
N THR A 546 20.39 38.85 26.64
CA THR A 546 19.08 39.45 26.36
C THR A 546 19.33 40.92 26.00
N LEU A 547 19.15 41.27 24.73
CA LEU A 547 19.35 42.63 24.25
C LEU A 547 18.07 43.44 24.49
N ASN A 548 18.00 44.17 25.62
CA ASN A 548 16.90 45.10 25.90
C ASN A 548 17.11 46.41 25.10
N PHE A 549 16.23 46.70 24.15
CA PHE A 549 16.16 47.99 23.47
C PHE A 549 14.94 48.78 23.97
N GLU A 550 15.17 49.87 24.68
CA GLU A 550 14.16 50.91 24.93
C GLU A 550 13.95 51.72 23.64
N LEU A 551 12.74 51.63 23.07
CA LEU A 551 12.33 52.24 21.81
C LEU A 551 11.76 53.65 22.03
N ALA A 552 12.36 54.66 21.38
CA ALA A 552 11.69 55.94 21.11
C ALA A 552 10.75 55.76 19.91
N VAL A 553 9.47 55.48 20.19
CA VAL A 553 8.47 55.08 19.19
C VAL A 553 7.92 56.27 18.41
N GLY A 554 8.37 56.42 17.16
CA GLY A 554 7.67 57.18 16.12
C GLY A 554 6.95 56.21 15.18
N LYS A 555 5.60 56.18 15.25
CA LYS A 555 4.63 55.20 14.69
C LYS A 555 4.56 53.88 15.47
N MET A 556 3.40 53.65 16.10
CA MET A 556 3.10 52.48 16.92
C MET A 556 3.05 51.19 16.09
N LEU A 557 4.19 50.52 15.97
CA LEU A 557 4.22 49.09 15.63
C LEU A 557 3.57 48.31 16.77
N SER A 558 2.77 47.29 16.44
CA SER A 558 2.34 46.31 17.42
C SER A 558 3.53 45.53 17.96
N LYS A 559 3.41 44.97 19.17
CA LYS A 559 4.45 44.12 19.79
C LYS A 559 4.92 43.00 18.84
N ALA A 560 3.97 42.35 18.16
CA ALA A 560 4.26 41.27 17.22
C ALA A 560 5.02 41.74 15.97
N GLU A 561 4.75 42.95 15.48
CA GLU A 561 5.48 43.53 14.33
C GLU A 561 6.90 43.94 14.73
N ALA A 562 7.08 44.52 15.91
CA ALA A 562 8.40 44.83 16.45
C ALA A 562 9.23 43.56 16.65
N GLU A 563 8.65 42.50 17.23
CA GLU A 563 9.30 41.20 17.39
C GLU A 563 9.69 40.58 16.04
N ALA A 564 8.82 40.67 15.02
CA ALA A 564 9.13 40.17 13.68
C ALA A 564 10.34 40.90 13.05
N HIS A 565 10.43 42.23 13.20
CA HIS A 565 11.57 43.00 12.71
C HIS A 565 12.87 42.67 13.47
N CYS A 566 12.81 42.51 14.80
CA CYS A 566 13.95 42.05 15.60
C CYS A 566 14.43 40.65 15.17
N ASN A 567 13.50 39.71 14.98
CA ASN A 567 13.81 38.35 14.52
C ASN A 567 14.45 38.36 13.13
N ALA A 568 13.94 39.18 12.20
CA ALA A 568 14.55 39.33 10.88
C ALA A 568 16.00 39.81 10.96
N ILE A 569 16.31 40.79 11.83
CA ILE A 569 17.70 41.26 12.05
C ILE A 569 18.57 40.12 12.58
N LEU A 570 18.13 39.44 13.64
CA LEU A 570 18.88 38.32 14.23
C LEU A 570 19.16 37.20 13.23
N ARG A 571 18.19 36.91 12.35
CA ARG A 571 18.33 35.89 11.32
C ARG A 571 19.26 36.29 10.18
N CYS A 572 19.22 37.55 9.75
CA CYS A 572 20.23 38.07 8.83
C CYS A 572 21.64 37.99 9.42
N LEU A 573 21.81 38.28 10.71
CA LEU A 573 23.11 38.15 11.39
C LEU A 573 23.58 36.69 11.42
N ARG A 574 22.68 35.73 11.73
CA ARG A 574 22.99 34.29 11.67
C ARG A 574 23.31 33.81 10.26
N LEU A 575 22.59 34.29 9.24
CA LEU A 575 22.88 34.01 7.83
C LEU A 575 24.29 34.49 7.46
N LEU A 576 24.67 35.70 7.86
CA LEU A 576 26.02 36.23 7.64
C LEU A 576 27.09 35.43 8.39
N ASP A 577 26.81 34.98 9.61
CA ASP A 577 27.75 34.18 10.41
C ASP A 577 27.97 32.79 9.81
N HIS A 578 26.89 32.12 9.37
CA HIS A 578 26.97 30.83 8.69
C HIS A 578 27.57 30.90 7.27
N PHE A 579 27.56 32.07 6.64
CA PHE A 579 28.10 32.26 5.29
C PHE A 579 29.62 32.53 5.26
N ARG A 580 30.19 32.95 6.39
CA ARG A 580 31.65 33.10 6.57
C ARG A 580 32.35 31.76 6.46
#